data_AF-A0A1F5EHW1-F1
#
_entry.id   AF-A0A1F5EHW1-F1
#
_cell.length_a   1.000
_cell.length_b   1.000
_cell.length_c   1.000
_cell.angle_alpha   90.00
_cell.angle_beta   90.00
_cell.angle_gamma   90.00
#
_symmetry.space_group_name_H-M   'P 1'
#
loop_
_entity.id
_entity.type
_entity.pdbx_description
1 polymer ?
#
loop_
_entity_poly.entity_id
_entity_poly.type
_entity_poly.pdbx_seq_one_letter_code
_entity_poly.pdbx_strand_id
1 'polypeptide(L)'
;MKTQNHILVAPLLISMPYLFSFSSGATIIAIASNILIDIDHLQLIFKEKAFSFSKIKNLYESIYDKHNHEKSNKAFDSDVFYLFHTIEFNVLLLALSLRFPFLMFVAIGFLFHILFDIIHHLMHHLPIRWLFLINWLRNI
;
A
#
# COMPACT_ATOMS: atom_id res chain seq x y z
N MET A 1 -11.69 2.95 9.76
CA MET A 1 -10.41 2.54 10.37
C MET A 1 -9.37 3.56 9.97
N LYS A 2 -8.60 4.14 10.89
CA LYS A 2 -7.47 5.02 10.51
C LYS A 2 -6.51 4.24 9.60
N THR A 3 -5.81 4.88 8.67
CA THR A 3 -4.73 4.28 7.84
C THR A 3 -3.76 3.43 8.67
N GLN A 4 -3.50 3.86 9.90
CA GLN A 4 -2.73 3.14 10.91
C GLN A 4 -3.16 1.68 11.16
N ASN A 5 -4.43 1.38 10.95
CA ASN A 5 -4.95 0.04 11.16
C ASN A 5 -4.74 -0.85 9.93
N HIS A 6 -4.61 -0.35 8.70
CA HIS A 6 -4.37 -1.24 7.55
C HIS A 6 -2.97 -1.86 7.62
N ILE A 7 -1.96 -1.09 8.04
CA ILE A 7 -0.57 -1.55 8.22
C ILE A 7 -0.50 -2.74 9.21
N LEU A 8 -1.35 -2.75 10.23
CA LEU A 8 -1.35 -3.79 11.25
C LEU A 8 -2.38 -4.90 10.99
N VAL A 9 -3.53 -4.57 10.42
CA VAL A 9 -4.66 -5.49 10.23
C VAL A 9 -4.54 -6.26 8.91
N ALA A 10 -3.97 -5.67 7.86
CA ALA A 10 -3.78 -6.37 6.58
C ALA A 10 -2.83 -7.58 6.73
N PRO A 11 -1.66 -7.48 7.41
CA PRO A 11 -0.79 -8.65 7.59
C PRO A 11 -1.48 -9.76 8.40
N LEU A 12 -2.24 -9.40 9.42
CA LEU A 12 -3.01 -10.32 10.26
C LEU A 12 -4.11 -11.03 9.45
N LEU A 13 -4.91 -10.29 8.68
CA LEU A 13 -5.98 -10.86 7.86
C LEU A 13 -5.44 -11.70 6.69
N ILE A 14 -4.33 -11.30 6.07
CA ILE A 14 -3.69 -12.08 5.02
C ILE A 14 -3.07 -13.34 5.60
N SER A 15 -2.53 -13.32 6.81
CA SER A 15 -1.96 -14.52 7.43
C SER A 15 -3.01 -15.57 7.83
N MET A 16 -4.27 -15.16 8.08
CA MET A 16 -5.34 -16.04 8.58
C MET A 16 -5.59 -17.27 7.70
N PRO A 17 -5.81 -17.16 6.37
CA PRO A 17 -5.98 -18.33 5.51
C PRO A 17 -4.75 -19.25 5.45
N TYR A 18 -3.55 -18.70 5.62
CA TYR A 18 -2.29 -19.45 5.51
C TYR A 18 -1.89 -20.17 6.80
N LEU A 19 -2.41 -19.74 7.96
CA LEU A 19 -2.25 -20.45 9.22
C LEU A 19 -2.92 -21.83 9.22
N PHE A 20 -3.88 -22.07 8.33
CA PHE A 20 -4.67 -23.31 8.31
C PHE A 20 -4.40 -24.24 7.11
N SER A 21 -3.60 -23.84 6.10
CA SER A 21 -3.50 -24.62 4.85
C SER A 21 -2.15 -24.61 4.12
N PHE A 22 -1.19 -23.76 4.48
CA PHE A 22 0.10 -23.66 3.80
C PHE A 22 1.28 -24.01 4.70
N SER A 23 2.43 -24.36 4.10
CA SER A 23 3.66 -24.57 4.85
C SER A 23 4.03 -23.28 5.61
N SER A 24 4.57 -23.43 6.82
CA SER A 24 4.96 -22.30 7.69
C SER A 24 5.86 -21.28 6.99
N GLY A 25 6.68 -21.71 6.02
CA GLY A 25 7.53 -20.82 5.23
C GLY A 25 6.77 -19.87 4.29
N ALA A 26 5.67 -20.33 3.67
CA ALA A 26 4.88 -19.50 2.76
C ALA A 26 4.16 -18.36 3.49
N THR A 27 3.65 -18.64 4.69
CA THR A 27 3.00 -17.65 5.56
C THR A 27 3.97 -16.55 5.97
N ILE A 28 5.20 -16.92 6.37
CA ILE A 28 6.24 -15.96 6.75
C ILE A 28 6.59 -15.05 5.55
N ILE A 29 6.74 -15.63 4.36
CA ILE A 29 7.02 -14.86 3.13
C ILE A 29 5.89 -13.88 2.84
N ALA A 30 4.62 -14.32 2.93
CA ALA A 30 3.48 -13.44 2.69
C ALA A 30 3.40 -12.28 3.70
N ILE A 31 3.62 -12.55 5.00
CA ILE A 31 3.67 -11.51 6.04
C ILE A 31 4.82 -10.54 5.80
N ALA A 32 6.03 -11.05 5.55
CA ALA A 32 7.21 -10.23 5.29
C ALA A 32 6.99 -9.34 4.05
N SER A 33 6.37 -9.89 3.01
CA SER A 33 6.04 -9.14 1.80
C SER A 33 5.10 -7.98 2.11
N ASN A 34 4.12 -8.18 2.98
CA ASN A 34 3.20 -7.11 3.36
C ASN A 34 3.92 -5.94 4.06
N ILE A 35 4.86 -6.25 4.97
CA ILE A 35 5.68 -5.23 5.63
C ILE A 35 6.59 -4.51 4.62
N LEU A 36 7.14 -5.24 3.63
CA LEU A 36 8.00 -4.66 2.60
C LEU A 36 7.25 -3.67 1.70
N ILE A 37 5.96 -3.87 1.44
CA ILE A 37 5.14 -2.94 0.65
C ILE A 37 5.04 -1.59 1.34
N ASP A 38 4.83 -1.62 2.66
CA ASP A 38 4.73 -0.43 3.50
C ASP A 38 6.04 0.35 3.65
N ILE A 39 7.16 -0.13 3.08
CA ILE A 39 8.43 0.60 3.08
C ILE A 39 8.28 1.99 2.46
N ASP A 40 7.44 2.15 1.43
CA ASP A 40 7.19 3.45 0.80
C ASP A 40 6.61 4.46 1.82
N HIS A 41 5.71 3.99 2.71
CA HIS A 41 5.15 4.79 3.79
C HIS A 41 6.15 5.05 4.90
N LEU A 42 6.98 4.05 5.24
CA LEU A 42 8.05 4.22 6.20
C LEU A 42 9.07 5.26 5.73
N GLN A 43 9.44 5.27 4.45
CA GLN A 43 10.33 6.28 3.87
C GLN A 43 9.82 7.70 4.12
N LEU A 44 8.52 7.93 3.92
CA LEU A 44 7.88 9.21 4.21
C LEU A 44 7.96 9.55 5.71
N ILE A 45 7.68 8.59 6.59
CA ILE A 45 7.79 8.77 8.05
C ILE A 45 9.23 9.13 8.46
N PHE A 46 10.23 8.46 7.89
CA PHE A 46 11.65 8.71 8.16
C PHE A 46 12.07 10.09 7.64
N LYS A 47 11.67 10.46 6.42
CA LYS A 47 11.96 11.78 5.82
C LYS A 47 11.41 12.92 6.68
N GLU A 48 10.17 12.78 7.13
CA GLU A 48 9.45 13.79 7.93
C GLU A 48 9.72 13.67 9.44
N LYS A 49 10.56 12.72 9.86
CA LYS A 49 10.91 12.42 11.27
C LYS A 49 9.67 12.26 12.16
N ALA A 50 8.61 11.66 11.61
CA ALA A 50 7.31 11.51 12.24
C ALA A 50 7.24 10.21 13.07
N PHE A 51 8.11 10.04 14.06
CA PHE A 51 8.23 8.75 14.79
C PHE A 51 7.15 8.49 15.85
N SER A 52 6.35 9.49 16.22
CA SER A 52 5.27 9.32 17.20
C SER A 52 3.91 9.26 16.51
N PHE A 53 2.97 8.49 17.08
CA PHE A 53 1.61 8.35 16.53
C PHE A 53 0.93 9.69 16.25
N SER A 54 1.11 10.67 17.13
CA SER A 54 0.57 12.03 16.95
C SER A 54 1.22 12.74 15.76
N LYS A 55 2.54 12.60 15.57
CA LYS A 55 3.24 13.19 14.42
C LYS A 55 2.84 12.50 13.12
N ILE A 56 2.69 11.18 13.12
CA ILE A 56 2.20 10.42 11.96
C ILE A 56 0.80 10.91 11.58
N LYS A 57 -0.11 11.03 12.56
CA LYS A 57 -1.47 11.54 12.33
C LYS A 57 -1.44 12.95 11.73
N ASN A 58 -0.69 13.87 12.34
CA ASN A 58 -0.58 15.24 11.86
C ASN A 58 0.04 15.31 10.46
N LEU A 59 1.02 14.45 10.16
CA LEU A 59 1.61 14.34 8.84
C LEU A 59 0.56 13.95 7.80
N TYR A 60 -0.19 12.86 8.05
CA TYR A 60 -1.26 12.44 7.14
C TYR A 60 -2.36 13.50 6.98
N GLU A 61 -2.76 14.17 8.06
CA GLU A 61 -3.74 15.28 8.01
C GLU A 61 -3.20 16.45 7.17
N SER A 62 -1.93 16.84 7.35
CA SER A 62 -1.32 17.91 6.57
C SER A 62 -1.21 17.60 5.07
N ILE A 63 -0.91 16.34 4.72
CA ILE A 63 -0.87 15.88 3.32
C ILE A 63 -2.27 15.90 2.72
N TYR A 64 -3.27 15.44 3.49
CA TYR A 64 -4.66 15.43 3.07
C TYR A 64 -5.20 16.85 2.85
N ASP A 65 -4.93 17.76 3.78
CA ASP A 65 -5.36 19.16 3.69
C ASP A 65 -4.70 19.85 2.50
N LYS A 66 -3.39 19.66 2.29
CA LYS A 66 -2.69 20.16 1.09
C LYS A 66 -3.36 19.63 -0.19
N HIS A 67 -3.70 18.35 -0.25
CA HIS A 67 -4.33 17.74 -1.43
C HIS A 67 -5.74 18.28 -1.72
N ASN A 68 -6.51 18.65 -0.69
CA ASN A 68 -7.85 19.19 -0.89
C ASN A 68 -7.85 20.68 -1.22
N HIS A 69 -6.94 21.45 -0.63
CA HIS A 69 -6.88 22.90 -0.79
C HIS A 69 -6.07 23.33 -2.01
N GLU A 70 -4.98 22.63 -2.32
CA GLU A 70 -4.25 22.83 -3.55
C GLU A 70 -4.83 21.88 -4.60
N LYS A 71 -5.60 22.41 -5.57
CA LYS A 71 -6.05 21.68 -6.78
C LYS A 71 -4.89 21.20 -7.68
N SER A 72 -3.68 21.06 -7.12
CA SER A 72 -2.49 20.66 -7.84
C SER A 72 -2.21 19.20 -7.51
N ASN A 73 -1.92 18.41 -8.55
CA ASN A 73 -1.39 17.06 -8.43
C ASN A 73 -0.03 16.99 -7.67
N LYS A 74 0.44 18.10 -7.07
CA LYS A 74 1.72 18.23 -6.36
C LYS A 74 1.60 18.16 -4.83
N ALA A 75 0.42 17.86 -4.27
CA ALA A 75 0.26 17.75 -2.81
C ALA A 75 1.20 16.72 -2.15
N PHE A 76 1.71 15.79 -2.95
CA PHE A 76 2.92 15.07 -2.64
C PHE A 76 4.05 15.74 -3.42
N ASP A 77 4.94 16.44 -2.72
CA ASP A 77 6.25 16.75 -3.28
C ASP A 77 6.81 15.46 -3.89
N SER A 78 7.34 15.57 -5.11
CA SER A 78 7.80 14.50 -6.01
C SER A 78 8.85 13.53 -5.43
N ASP A 79 9.15 13.64 -4.16
CA ASP A 79 10.28 12.99 -3.50
C ASP A 79 9.91 11.69 -2.78
N VAL A 80 8.63 11.33 -2.69
CA VAL A 80 8.22 10.03 -2.16
C VAL A 80 8.08 9.07 -3.34
N PHE A 81 9.03 8.15 -3.43
CA PHE A 81 9.06 7.15 -4.48
C PHE A 81 8.24 5.94 -4.03
N TYR A 82 6.99 5.85 -4.51
CA TYR A 82 6.06 4.77 -4.20
C TYR A 82 6.30 3.54 -5.09
N LEU A 83 7.51 2.99 -5.07
CA LEU A 83 7.91 1.93 -6.01
C LEU A 83 6.99 0.70 -5.88
N PHE A 84 6.73 0.26 -4.66
CA PHE A 84 5.99 -0.97 -4.39
C PHE A 84 4.48 -0.83 -4.66
N HIS A 85 3.96 0.41 -4.62
CA HIS A 85 2.58 0.73 -4.95
C HIS A 85 2.37 1.08 -6.43
N THR A 86 3.40 1.01 -7.28
CA THR A 86 3.23 1.21 -8.72
C THR A 86 2.59 0.00 -9.39
N ILE A 87 1.73 0.24 -10.38
CA ILE A 87 1.11 -0.86 -11.14
C ILE A 87 2.18 -1.64 -11.92
N GLU A 88 3.22 -0.96 -12.40
CA GLU A 88 4.35 -1.52 -13.14
C GLU A 88 5.10 -2.55 -12.28
N PHE A 89 5.40 -2.20 -11.02
CA PHE A 89 6.04 -3.13 -10.09
C PHE A 89 5.15 -4.36 -9.84
N ASN A 90 3.85 -4.16 -9.65
CA ASN A 90 2.91 -5.25 -9.38
C ASN A 90 2.75 -6.19 -10.58
N VAL A 91 2.67 -5.65 -11.80
CA VAL A 91 2.65 -6.44 -13.03
C VAL A 91 3.96 -7.21 -13.22
N LEU A 92 5.09 -6.57 -12.95
CA LEU A 92 6.40 -7.23 -13.01
C LEU A 92 6.52 -8.36 -11.97
N LEU A 93 6.09 -8.11 -10.73
CA LEU A 93 6.09 -9.10 -9.65
C LEU A 93 5.21 -10.31 -10.01
N LEU A 94 4.04 -10.08 -10.59
CA LEU A 94 3.15 -11.14 -11.06
C LEU A 94 3.76 -11.92 -12.24
N ALA A 95 4.43 -11.25 -13.18
CA ALA A 95 5.11 -11.93 -14.27
C ALA A 95 6.28 -12.79 -13.76
N LEU A 96 7.06 -12.27 -12.81
CA LEU A 96 8.16 -13.01 -12.18
C LEU A 96 7.66 -14.19 -11.34
N SER A 97 6.47 -14.09 -10.72
CA SER A 97 5.91 -15.19 -9.94
C SER A 97 5.53 -16.41 -10.77
N LEU A 98 5.26 -16.23 -12.07
CA LEU A 98 5.08 -17.35 -13.01
C LEU A 98 6.36 -18.18 -13.19
N ARG A 99 7.53 -17.53 -13.08
CA ARG A 99 8.84 -18.21 -13.19
C ARG A 99 9.36 -18.71 -11.85
N PHE A 100 9.08 -17.99 -10.78
CA PHE A 100 9.58 -18.24 -9.43
C PHE A 100 8.41 -18.45 -8.47
N PRO A 101 8.02 -19.71 -8.19
CA PRO A 101 6.80 -20.01 -7.41
C PRO A 101 6.75 -19.37 -6.01
N PHE A 102 7.90 -19.14 -5.38
CA PHE A 102 7.95 -18.46 -4.07
C PHE A 102 7.49 -16.99 -4.15
N LEU A 103 7.72 -16.32 -5.29
CA LEU A 103 7.23 -14.95 -5.52
C LEU A 103 5.71 -14.90 -5.68
N MET A 104 5.03 -16.05 -5.89
CA MET A 104 3.56 -16.08 -5.90
C MET A 104 3.00 -15.68 -4.54
N PHE A 105 3.64 -16.10 -3.44
CA PHE A 105 3.21 -15.70 -2.10
C PHE A 105 3.45 -14.21 -1.83
N VAL A 106 4.53 -13.66 -2.38
CA VAL A 106 4.81 -12.21 -2.36
C VAL A 106 3.73 -11.46 -3.14
N ALA A 107 3.46 -11.89 -4.38
CA ALA A 107 2.46 -11.28 -5.26
C ALA A 107 1.05 -11.30 -4.64
N ILE A 108 0.67 -12.40 -3.99
CA ILE A 108 -0.62 -12.49 -3.30
C ILE A 108 -0.66 -11.52 -2.10
N GLY A 109 0.41 -11.46 -1.30
CA GLY A 109 0.52 -10.47 -0.23
C GLY A 109 0.35 -9.03 -0.73
N PHE A 110 0.99 -8.71 -1.87
CA PHE A 110 0.87 -7.43 -2.56
C PHE A 110 -0.56 -7.14 -3.04
N LEU A 111 -1.19 -8.11 -3.68
CA LEU A 111 -2.56 -7.97 -4.17
C LEU A 111 -3.54 -7.66 -3.03
N PHE A 112 -3.43 -8.38 -1.92
CA PHE A 112 -4.29 -8.12 -0.78
C PHE A 112 -4.04 -6.76 -0.14
N HIS A 113 -2.77 -6.34 0.01
CA HIS A 113 -2.44 -5.02 0.52
C HIS A 113 -3.12 -3.92 -0.31
N ILE A 114 -2.95 -3.96 -1.63
CA ILE A 114 -3.57 -3.00 -2.56
C ILE A 114 -5.10 -3.07 -2.48
N LEU A 115 -5.68 -4.26 -2.37
CA LEU A 115 -7.12 -4.41 -2.21
C LEU A 115 -7.62 -3.75 -0.91
N PHE A 116 -6.89 -3.92 0.20
CA PHE A 116 -7.22 -3.26 1.47
C PHE A 116 -7.12 -1.74 1.37
N ASP A 117 -6.11 -1.23 0.69
CA ASP A 117 -5.99 0.21 0.43
C ASP A 117 -7.16 0.75 -0.41
N ILE A 118 -7.56 0.03 -1.46
CA ILE A 118 -8.73 0.39 -2.27
C ILE A 118 -9.99 0.39 -1.41
N ILE A 119 -10.24 -0.68 -0.64
CA ILE A 119 -11.41 -0.76 0.24
C ILE A 119 -11.39 0.37 1.26
N HIS A 120 -10.24 0.63 1.88
CA HIS A 120 -10.05 1.69 2.84
C HIS A 120 -10.35 3.07 2.22
N HIS A 121 -9.85 3.33 1.01
CA HIS A 121 -10.15 4.54 0.26
C HIS A 121 -11.63 4.68 -0.07
N LEU A 122 -12.28 3.62 -0.57
CA LEU A 122 -13.70 3.62 -0.90
C LEU A 122 -14.57 3.93 0.34
N MET A 123 -14.22 3.34 1.48
CA MET A 123 -14.95 3.53 2.74
C MET A 123 -14.78 4.92 3.35
N HIS A 124 -13.73 5.67 3.03
CA HIS A 124 -13.38 6.92 3.72
C HIS A 124 -13.45 8.18 2.84
N HIS A 125 -13.95 8.06 1.60
CA HIS A 125 -14.23 9.19 0.71
C HIS A 125 -13.06 10.19 0.58
N LEU A 126 -11.83 9.69 0.52
CA LEU A 126 -10.62 10.50 0.27
C LEU A 126 -10.32 10.53 -1.26
N PRO A 127 -9.66 11.57 -1.79
CA PRO A 127 -9.86 12.05 -3.16
C PRO A 127 -8.91 11.40 -4.16
N ILE A 128 -9.47 11.12 -5.35
CA ILE A 128 -8.89 11.31 -6.70
C ILE A 128 -7.69 10.45 -7.15
N ARG A 129 -6.80 9.96 -6.28
CA ARG A 129 -5.63 9.17 -6.75
C ARG A 129 -6.00 7.89 -7.50
N TRP A 130 -7.07 7.19 -7.08
CA TRP A 130 -7.60 6.03 -7.80
C TRP A 130 -8.53 6.40 -8.97
N LEU A 131 -9.12 7.60 -8.97
CA LEU A 131 -9.78 8.13 -10.18
C LEU A 131 -8.78 8.38 -11.29
N PHE A 132 -7.48 8.55 -11.00
CA PHE A 132 -6.45 8.61 -12.04
C PHE A 132 -6.35 7.29 -12.80
N LEU A 133 -6.31 6.15 -12.10
CA LEU A 133 -6.28 4.82 -12.74
C LEU A 133 -7.60 4.53 -13.49
N ILE A 134 -8.75 4.87 -12.90
CA ILE A 134 -10.06 4.70 -13.54
C ILE A 134 -10.22 5.63 -14.76
N ASN A 135 -9.80 6.89 -14.68
CA ASN A 135 -9.82 7.82 -15.82
C ASN A 135 -8.78 7.45 -16.88
N TRP A 136 -7.62 6.93 -16.48
CA TRP A 136 -6.60 6.43 -17.41
C TRP A 136 -7.15 5.24 -18.20
N LEU A 137 -7.76 4.27 -17.52
CA LEU A 137 -8.44 3.14 -18.16
C LEU A 137 -9.65 3.56 -19.02
N ARG A 138 -10.35 4.65 -18.66
CA ARG A 138 -11.46 5.19 -19.46
C ARG A 138 -11.00 5.93 -20.72
N ASN A 139 -9.75 6.37 -20.77
CA ASN A 139 -9.18 7.16 -21.86
C ASN A 139 -8.24 6.34 -22.78
N ILE A 140 -8.20 5.02 -22.58
CA ILE A 140 -7.66 4.02 -23.52
C ILE A 140 -8.85 3.42 -24.26
#